data_AF-A0A7R9LNX8-F1
#
_entry.id   AF-A0A7R9LNX8-F1
#
_cell.length_a   1.000
_cell.length_b   1.000
_cell.length_c   1.000
_cell.angle_alpha   90.00
_cell.angle_beta   90.00
_cell.angle_gamma   90.00
#
_symmetry.space_group_name_H-M   'P 1'
#
loop_
_entity.id
_entity.type
_entity.pdbx_description
1 polymer ?
#
loop_
_entity_poly.entity_id
_entity_poly.type
_entity_poly.pdbx_seq_one_letter_code
_entity_poly.pdbx_strand_id
1 'polypeptide(L)'
;MGHTITALDIKINEFLNIPYAEPPIGKLRFAPPLPLKTPKHVIIDGTKPGNYCIQSAIGFGGIKTFVPQSEDCLVLNIWTPNVNNNTAKQSKGTLKAVMYSLYSGGLSIGSIFQDFYNGDVLATNDVVVVSANYR
;
A
#
# COMPACT_ATOMS: atom_id res chain seq x y z
N MET A 1 7.09 -9.30 7.05
CA MET A 1 6.18 -10.45 6.88
C MET A 1 4.89 -9.94 6.28
N GLY A 2 4.46 -10.54 5.18
CA GLY A 2 3.12 -10.33 4.62
C GLY A 2 2.25 -11.56 4.89
N HIS A 3 1.10 -11.65 4.23
CA HIS A 3 0.25 -12.83 4.27
C HIS A 3 -0.27 -13.20 2.88
N THR A 4 -0.77 -14.42 2.72
CA THR A 4 -1.34 -14.90 1.46
C THR A 4 -2.86 -14.93 1.58
N ILE A 5 -3.53 -14.30 0.62
CA ILE A 5 -4.99 -14.32 0.46
C ILE A 5 -5.37 -15.06 -0.83
N THR A 6 -6.64 -15.38 -0.98
CA THR A 6 -7.20 -15.92 -2.22
C THR A 6 -8.19 -14.91 -2.80
N ALA A 7 -7.90 -14.40 -4.00
CA ALA A 7 -8.79 -13.54 -4.77
C ALA A 7 -9.10 -14.24 -6.10
N LEU A 8 -10.40 -14.45 -6.39
CA LEU A 8 -10.86 -15.15 -7.60
C LEU A 8 -10.12 -16.48 -7.86
N ASP A 9 -10.02 -17.31 -6.81
CA ASP A 9 -9.31 -18.61 -6.81
C ASP A 9 -7.79 -18.54 -7.09
N ILE A 10 -7.21 -17.33 -7.08
CA ILE A 10 -5.78 -17.10 -7.26
C ILE A 10 -5.17 -16.64 -5.94
N LYS A 11 -4.09 -17.31 -5.52
CA LYS A 11 -3.31 -16.91 -4.34
C LYS A 11 -2.50 -15.66 -4.64
N ILE A 12 -2.69 -14.64 -3.82
CA ILE A 12 -1.99 -13.35 -3.86
C ILE A 12 -1.23 -13.19 -2.55
N ASN A 13 0.03 -12.76 -2.63
CA ASN A 13 0.77 -12.31 -1.47
C ASN A 13 0.52 -10.82 -1.27
N GLU A 14 0.08 -10.47 -0.07
CA GLU A 14 -0.24 -9.12 0.35
C GLU A 14 0.77 -8.63 1.39
N PHE A 15 1.28 -7.42 1.17
CA PHE A 15 2.15 -6.69 2.08
C PHE A 15 1.60 -5.28 2.26
N LEU A 16 1.00 -5.02 3.40
CA LEU A 16 0.39 -3.73 3.74
C LEU A 16 1.33 -2.86 4.57
N ASN A 17 1.11 -1.54 4.56
CA ASN A 17 1.77 -0.60 5.47
C ASN A 17 3.32 -0.67 5.45
N ILE A 18 3.91 -0.86 4.27
CA ILE A 18 5.35 -0.97 4.09
C ILE A 18 5.97 0.43 3.95
N PRO A 19 6.80 0.90 4.88
CA PRO A 19 7.40 2.23 4.79
C PRO A 19 8.29 2.35 3.55
N TYR A 20 8.26 3.51 2.89
CA TYR A 20 9.16 3.83 1.77
C TYR A 20 10.07 5.05 2.02
N ALA A 21 9.81 5.81 3.09
CA ALA A 21 10.58 6.98 3.49
C ALA A 21 10.63 7.10 5.02
N GLU A 22 11.58 7.87 5.54
CA GLU A 22 11.60 8.25 6.96
C GLU A 22 10.29 8.96 7.35
N PRO A 23 9.78 8.72 8.58
CA PRO A 23 8.58 9.41 9.08
C PRO A 23 8.72 10.93 8.97
N PRO A 24 7.82 11.64 8.26
CA PRO A 24 7.94 13.07 7.99
C PRO A 24 7.48 13.95 9.18
N ILE A 25 7.93 13.61 10.39
CA ILE A 25 7.55 14.25 11.65
C ILE A 25 8.63 15.18 12.18
N GLY A 26 8.26 16.10 13.07
CA GLY A 26 9.18 17.03 13.70
C GLY A 26 9.92 17.89 12.67
N LYS A 27 11.26 17.80 12.63
CA LYS A 27 12.10 18.56 11.69
C LYS A 27 11.92 18.14 10.22
N LEU A 28 11.34 16.96 9.97
CA LEU A 28 11.05 16.46 8.61
C LEU A 28 9.66 16.86 8.13
N ARG A 29 8.84 17.48 8.98
CA ARG A 29 7.55 18.04 8.56
C ARG A 29 7.80 19.11 7.50
N PHE A 30 7.08 19.02 6.39
CA PHE A 30 7.21 19.86 5.19
C PHE A 30 8.55 19.78 4.43
N ALA A 31 9.53 19.02 4.91
CA ALA A 31 10.74 18.72 4.15
C ALA A 31 10.48 17.63 3.08
N PRO A 32 11.26 17.55 2.00
CA PRO A 32 11.26 16.41 1.09
C PRO A 32 11.45 15.07 1.84
N PRO A 33 10.83 13.97 1.39
CA PRO A 33 10.99 12.67 2.03
C PRO A 33 12.46 12.23 1.97
N LEU A 34 12.95 11.64 3.07
CA LEU A 34 14.30 11.07 3.12
C LEU A 34 14.23 9.56 2.90
N PRO A 35 15.24 8.95 2.24
CA PRO A 35 15.37 7.51 2.16
C PRO A 35 15.37 6.87 3.54
N LEU A 36 14.73 5.71 3.65
CA LEU A 36 14.73 4.93 4.88
C LEU A 36 16.15 4.62 5.35
N LYS A 37 16.39 4.86 6.63
CA LYS A 37 17.61 4.48 7.36
C LYS A 37 17.48 3.10 7.99
N THR A 38 16.26 2.55 8.04
CA THR A 38 15.99 1.20 8.54
C THR A 38 16.94 0.21 7.86
N PRO A 39 17.70 -0.60 8.64
CA PRO A 39 18.61 -1.59 8.06
C PRO A 39 17.88 -2.57 7.15
N LYS A 40 18.53 -3.01 6.07
CA LYS A 40 17.96 -3.91 5.05
C LYS A 40 17.40 -5.24 5.58
N HIS A 41 17.72 -5.62 6.83
CA HIS A 41 17.36 -6.90 7.43
C HIS A 41 16.30 -6.79 8.52
N VAL A 42 15.71 -5.61 8.74
CA VAL A 42 14.58 -5.48 9.69
C VAL A 42 13.35 -6.13 9.08
N ILE A 43 12.71 -7.01 9.85
CA ILE A 43 11.43 -7.60 9.48
C ILE A 43 10.34 -6.60 9.82
N ILE A 44 9.67 -6.07 8.80
CA ILE A 44 8.49 -5.20 8.94
C ILE A 44 7.24 -6.06 8.96
N ASP A 45 6.35 -5.88 9.93
CA ASP A 45 5.02 -6.50 9.89
C ASP A 45 4.12 -5.75 8.90
N GLY A 46 3.85 -6.40 7.77
CA GLY A 46 2.99 -5.89 6.71
C GLY A 46 1.71 -6.71 6.56
N THR A 47 1.19 -7.23 7.66
CA THR A 47 -0.08 -8.01 7.67
C THR A 47 -1.31 -7.15 7.96
N LYS A 48 -1.13 -5.88 8.33
CA LYS A 48 -2.21 -5.00 8.78
C LYS A 48 -2.18 -3.65 8.07
N PRO A 49 -3.35 -3.02 7.88
CA PRO A 49 -3.42 -1.65 7.39
C PRO A 49 -2.78 -0.68 8.39
N GLY A 50 -2.27 0.42 7.85
CA GLY A 50 -1.66 1.51 8.60
C GLY A 50 -2.58 2.71 8.81
N ASN A 51 -1.96 3.85 9.10
CA ASN A 51 -2.68 5.11 9.29
C ASN A 51 -2.88 5.83 7.96
N TYR A 52 -3.95 6.60 7.89
CA TYR A 52 -4.14 7.62 6.87
C TYR A 52 -3.16 8.76 7.14
N CYS A 53 -2.76 9.48 6.10
CA CYS A 53 -2.12 10.78 6.31
C CYS A 53 -3.11 11.77 6.94
N ILE A 54 -2.59 12.73 7.72
CA ILE A 54 -3.40 13.78 8.35
C ILE A 54 -4.26 14.50 7.30
N GLN A 55 -5.58 14.47 7.51
CA GLN A 55 -6.59 15.04 6.64
C GLN A 55 -7.85 15.39 7.44
N SER A 56 -8.73 16.21 6.86
CA SER A 56 -10.01 16.54 7.50
C SER A 56 -10.83 15.28 7.76
N ALA A 57 -11.47 15.21 8.94
CA ALA A 57 -12.37 14.09 9.28
C ALA A 57 -13.61 14.04 8.39
N ILE A 58 -13.87 15.07 7.58
CA ILE A 58 -14.94 15.12 6.59
C ILE A 58 -14.40 14.49 5.29
N GLY A 59 -14.76 13.22 5.05
CA GLY A 59 -14.43 12.53 3.81
C GLY A 59 -15.20 13.07 2.61
N PHE A 60 -14.91 12.49 1.44
CA PHE A 60 -15.63 12.81 0.21
C PHE A 60 -17.14 12.59 0.39
N GLY A 61 -17.96 13.60 0.09
CA GLY A 61 -19.42 13.53 0.26
C GLY A 61 -19.93 13.77 1.70
N GLY A 62 -19.11 14.24 2.63
CA GLY A 62 -19.57 14.66 3.97
C GLY A 62 -19.59 13.56 5.03
N ILE A 63 -19.14 12.34 4.70
CA ILE A 63 -19.11 11.20 5.62
C ILE A 63 -17.91 11.36 6.56
N LYS A 64 -18.15 11.31 7.88
CA LYS A 64 -17.08 11.29 8.86
C LYS A 64 -16.36 9.94 8.81
N THR A 65 -15.08 9.96 8.44
CA THR A 65 -14.24 8.76 8.51
C THR A 65 -13.46 8.78 9.82
N PHE A 66 -13.88 7.95 10.78
CA PHE A 66 -13.13 7.71 12.01
C PHE A 66 -12.01 6.70 11.74
N VAL A 67 -11.11 7.08 10.84
CA VAL A 67 -9.93 6.30 10.50
C VAL A 67 -8.73 6.80 11.30
N PRO A 68 -7.87 5.92 11.83
CA PRO A 68 -6.62 6.33 12.45
C PRO A 68 -5.77 7.16 11.47
N GLN A 69 -5.36 8.35 11.90
CA GLN A 69 -4.51 9.24 11.12
C GLN A 69 -3.19 9.49 11.85
N SER A 70 -2.12 9.64 11.08
CA SER A 70 -0.79 9.97 11.58
C SER A 70 -0.03 10.76 10.52
N GLU A 71 0.95 11.56 10.95
CA GLU A 71 1.94 12.12 10.03
C GLU A 71 2.96 11.06 9.58
N ASP A 72 3.15 10.02 10.40
CA ASP A 72 3.89 8.83 9.99
C ASP A 72 2.99 7.94 9.11
N CYS A 73 2.89 8.33 7.84
CA CYS A 73 1.98 7.73 6.86
C CYS A 73 2.64 7.41 5.51
N LEU A 74 3.96 7.60 5.32
CA LEU A 74 4.64 7.38 4.04
C LEU A 74 4.91 5.88 3.80
N VAL A 75 3.84 5.17 3.44
CA VAL A 75 3.80 3.72 3.31
C VAL A 75 3.20 3.26 1.99
N LEU A 76 3.49 2.01 1.64
CA LEU A 76 3.00 1.30 0.46
C LEU A 76 2.14 0.12 0.87
N ASN A 77 1.18 -0.23 0.01
CA ASN A 77 0.58 -1.56 -0.03
C ASN A 77 1.00 -2.24 -1.34
N ILE A 78 1.31 -3.53 -1.26
CA ILE A 78 1.85 -4.32 -2.37
C ILE A 78 1.07 -5.63 -2.46
N TRP A 79 0.50 -5.90 -3.64
CA TRP A 79 -0.12 -7.17 -3.99
C TRP A 79 0.64 -7.80 -5.14
N THR A 80 1.06 -9.05 -4.97
CA THR A 80 1.74 -9.79 -6.03
C THR A 80 1.16 -11.20 -6.14
N PRO A 81 0.96 -11.74 -7.35
CA PRO A 81 0.58 -13.13 -7.50
C PRO A 81 1.61 -14.03 -6.82
N ASN A 82 1.15 -15.06 -6.11
CA ASN A 82 2.02 -15.95 -5.37
C ASN A 82 2.91 -16.76 -6.33
N VAL A 83 4.23 -16.69 -6.12
CA VAL A 83 5.27 -17.28 -6.99
C VAL A 83 5.16 -18.80 -7.13
N ASN A 84 4.54 -19.47 -6.14
CA ASN A 84 4.38 -20.93 -6.14
C ASN A 84 3.06 -21.38 -6.79
N ASN A 85 2.25 -20.46 -7.29
CA ASN A 85 0.93 -20.77 -7.83
C ASN A 85 1.02 -20.97 -9.35
N ASN A 86 1.04 -22.24 -9.77
CA ASN A 86 1.12 -22.65 -11.18
C ASN A 86 -0.26 -22.56 -11.88
N THR A 87 -0.86 -21.38 -11.96
CA THR A 87 -2.10 -21.20 -12.75
C THR A 87 -1.78 -20.86 -14.20
N ALA A 88 -2.66 -21.22 -15.14
CA ALA A 88 -2.47 -21.01 -16.59
C ALA A 88 -2.30 -19.52 -16.98
N LYS A 89 -2.71 -18.59 -16.10
CA LYS A 89 -2.56 -17.14 -16.29
C LYS A 89 -1.22 -16.59 -15.80
N GLN A 90 -0.42 -17.36 -15.05
CA GLN A 90 0.85 -16.87 -14.50
C GLN A 90 2.03 -17.24 -15.39
N SER A 91 2.76 -16.22 -15.81
CA SER A 91 4.01 -16.38 -16.51
C SER A 91 5.08 -16.96 -15.58
N LYS A 92 5.63 -18.13 -15.93
CA LYS A 92 6.71 -18.76 -15.16
C LYS A 92 8.05 -18.09 -15.49
N GLY A 93 8.75 -17.62 -14.46
CA GLY A 93 10.16 -17.21 -14.57
C GLY A 93 10.40 -15.83 -15.19
N THR A 94 9.37 -15.01 -15.40
CA THR A 94 9.48 -13.65 -15.91
C THR A 94 9.16 -12.62 -14.82
N LEU A 95 9.87 -11.48 -14.86
CA LEU A 95 9.48 -10.30 -14.09
C LEU A 95 8.07 -9.87 -14.53
N LYS A 96 7.23 -9.51 -13.56
CA LYS A 96 5.85 -9.10 -13.81
C LYS A 96 5.78 -7.60 -14.03
N ALA A 97 4.79 -7.14 -14.80
CA ALA A 97 4.50 -5.72 -14.89
C ALA A 97 4.15 -5.17 -13.50
N VAL A 98 4.54 -3.92 -13.24
CA VAL A 98 4.25 -3.23 -11.97
C VAL A 98 3.31 -2.08 -12.26
N MET A 99 2.12 -2.13 -11.69
CA MET A 99 1.15 -1.05 -11.72
C MET A 99 1.26 -0.26 -10.43
N TYR A 100 1.67 1.01 -10.55
CA TYR A 100 1.79 1.92 -9.42
C TYR A 100 0.58 2.87 -9.39
N SER A 101 -0.22 2.77 -8.35
CA SER A 101 -1.49 3.48 -8.19
C SER A 101 -1.37 4.59 -7.15
N LEU A 102 -1.84 5.77 -7.52
CA LEU A 102 -1.97 6.94 -6.65
C LEU A 102 -3.46 7.24 -6.48
N TYR A 103 -3.92 7.31 -5.23
CA TYR A 103 -5.30 7.71 -4.97
C TYR A 103 -5.52 9.19 -5.34
N SER A 104 -6.78 9.53 -5.57
CA SER A 104 -7.22 10.91 -5.76
C SER A 104 -7.77 11.48 -4.45
N GLY A 105 -8.38 12.66 -4.49
CA GLY A 105 -8.90 13.36 -3.31
C GLY A 105 -8.40 14.80 -3.22
N GLY A 106 -8.14 15.41 -4.39
CA GLY A 106 -7.81 16.83 -4.50
C GLY A 106 -6.58 17.25 -3.70
N LEU A 107 -5.63 16.33 -3.50
CA LEU A 107 -4.41 16.55 -2.70
C LEU A 107 -4.69 16.95 -1.24
N SER A 108 -5.86 16.57 -0.70
CA SER A 108 -6.30 16.98 0.64
C SER A 108 -6.91 15.85 1.47
N ILE A 109 -7.45 14.82 0.80
CA ILE A 109 -8.04 13.63 1.42
C ILE A 109 -7.68 12.38 0.62
N GLY A 110 -7.94 11.20 1.19
CA GLY A 110 -7.70 9.90 0.55
C GLY A 110 -6.64 9.07 1.28
N SER A 111 -6.62 7.77 1.00
CA SER A 111 -5.65 6.82 1.54
C SER A 111 -5.69 5.49 0.80
N ILE A 112 -4.55 4.81 0.73
CA ILE A 112 -4.44 3.45 0.17
C ILE A 112 -5.15 2.36 0.99
N PHE A 113 -5.63 2.69 2.19
CA PHE A 113 -6.35 1.79 3.07
C PHE A 113 -7.88 1.91 2.94
N GLN A 114 -8.39 2.61 1.91
CA GLN A 114 -9.80 2.56 1.57
C GLN A 114 -10.08 1.28 0.75
N ASP A 115 -11.18 0.59 1.05
CA ASP A 115 -11.49 -0.72 0.45
C ASP A 115 -11.50 -0.71 -1.09
N PHE A 116 -11.92 0.40 -1.70
CA PHE A 116 -11.97 0.54 -3.16
C PHE A 116 -10.59 0.74 -3.82
N TYR A 117 -9.52 0.89 -3.03
CA TYR A 117 -8.13 0.88 -3.50
C TYR A 117 -7.42 -0.47 -3.25
N ASN A 118 -8.14 -1.50 -2.79
CA ASN A 118 -7.59 -2.85 -2.67
C ASN A 118 -7.16 -3.37 -4.05
N GLY A 119 -5.89 -3.78 -4.15
CA GLY A 119 -5.25 -4.24 -5.39
C GLY A 119 -5.33 -5.76 -5.61
N ASP A 120 -5.96 -6.52 -4.73
CA ASP A 120 -5.97 -7.99 -4.74
C ASP A 120 -6.55 -8.59 -6.04
N VAL A 121 -7.71 -8.12 -6.49
CA VAL A 121 -8.38 -8.57 -7.71
C VAL A 121 -7.57 -8.19 -8.93
N LEU A 122 -6.95 -7.00 -8.94
CA LEU A 122 -6.10 -6.56 -10.04
C LEU A 122 -4.85 -7.44 -10.16
N ALA A 123 -4.25 -7.82 -9.03
CA ALA A 123 -3.09 -8.71 -8.99
C ALA A 123 -3.38 -10.12 -9.55
N THR A 124 -4.66 -10.53 -9.67
CA THR A 124 -5.02 -11.81 -10.32
C THR A 124 -4.68 -11.87 -11.81
N ASN A 125 -4.41 -10.71 -12.45
CA ASN A 125 -4.06 -10.60 -13.86
C ASN A 125 -2.54 -10.69 -14.13
N ASP A 126 -1.79 -11.37 -13.25
CA ASP A 126 -0.33 -11.53 -13.35
C ASP A 126 0.47 -10.21 -13.31
N VAL A 127 -0.02 -9.24 -12.54
CA VAL A 127 0.58 -7.91 -12.34
C VAL A 127 0.89 -7.70 -10.86
N VAL A 128 2.00 -7.02 -10.55
CA VAL A 128 2.26 -6.50 -9.21
C VAL A 128 1.57 -5.16 -9.07
N VAL A 129 0.70 -5.04 -8.07
CA VAL A 129 0.01 -3.78 -7.76
C VAL A 129 0.68 -3.14 -6.57
N VAL A 130 1.02 -1.87 -6.69
CA VAL A 130 1.60 -1.06 -5.62
C VAL A 130 0.74 0.18 -5.47
N SER A 131 0.34 0.52 -4.25
CA SER A 131 -0.29 1.80 -3.94
C SER A 131 0.48 2.52 -2.85
N ALA A 132 0.51 3.86 -2.91
CA ALA A 132 1.29 4.67 -1.98
C ALA A 132 0.48 5.77 -1.30
N ASN A 133 0.66 5.91 0.01
CA ASN A 133 0.28 7.12 0.73
C ASN A 133 1.27 8.25 0.47
N TYR A 134 0.74 9.46 0.37
CA TYR A 134 1.51 10.69 0.16
C TYR A 134 0.91 11.85 0.95
N ARG A 135 1.75 12.83 1.30
CA ARG A 135 1.36 14.08 1.97
C ARG A 135 0.72 15.06 1.00
#